data_AF-A0A7X7C7P9-F1
#
_entry.id   AF-A0A7X7C7P9-F1
#
_cell.length_a   1.000
_cell.length_b   1.000
_cell.length_c   1.000
_cell.angle_alpha   90.00
_cell.angle_beta   90.00
_cell.angle_gamma   90.00
#
_symmetry.space_group_name_H-M   'P 1'
#
loop_
_entity.id
_entity.type
_entity.pdbx_description
1 polymer ?
#
loop_
_entity_poly.entity_id
_entity_poly.type
_entity_poly.pdbx_seq_one_letter_code
_entity_poly.pdbx_strand_id
1 'polypeptide(L)'
;MFTIKEAAFFEQTINKSRFLCYLFPVSSVQEAQDQLSQIRKKHYDATHNCYAYLIGTDGLTAKFSDDGEPSQTAGIVIQEVLKKNDLTNILAIVTRYFGGIKLGSGGLIRAYGSSVSEAIRMVEKLKIEQTIILKINADYSYLNTINKLLEDYEITNRSFNEAVEIEVKIPLHEKDSLMQSLINATNNNIQIETVE
;
A
#
# COMPACT_ATOMS: atom_id res chain seq x y z
N MET A 1 -3.62 -5.06 4.71
CA MET A 1 -2.59 -4.38 3.95
C MET A 1 -1.85 -3.38 4.81
N PHE A 2 -0.55 -3.24 4.58
CA PHE A 2 0.36 -2.40 5.35
C PHE A 2 1.21 -1.52 4.42
N THR A 3 1.75 -0.44 4.94
CA THR A 3 2.89 0.29 4.34
C THR A 3 4.04 0.32 5.34
N ILE A 4 5.13 0.99 5.01
CA ILE A 4 6.28 1.21 5.90
C ILE A 4 6.30 2.66 6.35
N LYS A 5 6.71 2.90 7.60
CA LYS A 5 6.73 4.27 8.17
C LYS A 5 7.76 5.17 7.52
N GLU A 6 8.96 4.62 7.27
CA GLU A 6 10.11 5.35 6.75
C GLU A 6 10.86 4.50 5.73
N ALA A 7 11.70 5.15 4.92
CA ALA A 7 12.57 4.47 3.99
C ALA A 7 13.61 3.61 4.74
N ALA A 8 14.02 2.51 4.11
CA ALA A 8 15.00 1.60 4.68
C ALA A 8 16.04 1.15 3.66
N PHE A 9 17.19 0.75 4.19
CA PHE A 9 18.32 0.29 3.42
C PHE A 9 18.90 -0.98 4.05
N PHE A 10 19.17 -1.97 3.20
CA PHE A 10 19.85 -3.19 3.57
C PHE A 10 20.88 -3.55 2.50
N GLU A 11 22.04 -4.03 2.91
CA GLU A 11 23.07 -4.51 1.99
C GLU A 11 23.52 -5.92 2.37
N GLN A 12 23.74 -6.76 1.37
CA GLN A 12 24.41 -8.04 1.53
C GLN A 12 25.34 -8.35 0.34
N THR A 13 26.28 -9.25 0.59
CA THR A 13 27.19 -9.76 -0.44
C THR A 13 27.02 -11.28 -0.59
N ILE A 14 26.77 -11.75 -1.81
CA ILE A 14 26.60 -13.16 -2.14
C ILE A 14 27.54 -13.49 -3.31
N ASN A 15 28.46 -14.43 -3.12
CA ASN A 15 29.46 -14.83 -4.13
C ASN A 15 30.12 -13.62 -4.78
N LYS A 16 30.64 -12.70 -3.95
CA LYS A 16 31.28 -11.42 -4.33
C LYS A 16 30.36 -10.39 -4.99
N SER A 17 29.14 -10.74 -5.37
CA SER A 17 28.16 -9.77 -5.88
C SER A 17 27.51 -9.04 -4.71
N ARG A 18 27.45 -7.70 -4.76
CA ARG A 18 26.79 -6.87 -3.74
C ARG A 18 25.36 -6.58 -4.16
N PHE A 19 24.44 -6.68 -3.22
CA PHE A 19 23.01 -6.40 -3.39
C PHE A 19 22.61 -5.36 -2.36
N LEU A 20 22.22 -4.18 -2.85
CA LEU A 20 21.81 -3.03 -2.05
C LEU A 20 20.30 -2.86 -2.23
N CYS A 21 19.53 -3.22 -1.21
CA CYS A 21 18.08 -3.08 -1.21
C CYS A 21 17.67 -1.77 -0.54
N TYR A 22 16.88 -0.99 -1.26
CA TYR A 22 16.22 0.20 -0.79
C TYR A 22 14.70 -0.04 -0.76
N LEU A 23 14.07 0.31 0.34
CA LEU A 23 12.61 0.37 0.47
C LEU A 23 12.20 1.83 0.68
N PHE A 24 11.16 2.26 -0.03
CA PHE A 24 10.59 3.60 0.10
C PHE A 24 9.07 3.49 0.28
N PRO A 25 8.48 4.15 1.29
CA PRO A 25 7.05 4.43 1.25
C PRO A 25 6.79 5.41 0.09
N VAL A 26 5.79 5.10 -0.74
CA VAL A 26 5.42 5.93 -1.89
C VAL A 26 3.91 5.94 -2.05
N SER A 27 3.35 7.10 -2.34
CA SER A 27 1.90 7.34 -2.48
C SER A 27 1.42 7.35 -3.93
N SER A 28 2.34 7.47 -4.89
CA SER A 28 2.00 7.60 -6.31
C SER A 28 3.07 7.01 -7.24
N VAL A 29 2.69 6.77 -8.50
CA VAL A 29 3.63 6.27 -9.52
C VAL A 29 4.74 7.29 -9.76
N GLN A 30 4.41 8.59 -9.75
CA GLN A 30 5.38 9.66 -9.95
C GLN A 30 6.45 9.64 -8.86
N GLU A 31 6.04 9.55 -7.59
CA GLU A 31 6.97 9.47 -6.46
C GLU A 31 7.87 8.23 -6.56
N ALA A 32 7.32 7.08 -6.97
CA ALA A 32 8.10 5.88 -7.21
C ALA A 32 9.14 6.06 -8.33
N GLN A 33 8.79 6.75 -9.43
CA GLN A 33 9.72 7.03 -10.52
C GLN A 33 10.81 8.04 -10.11
N ASP A 34 10.49 9.01 -9.28
CA ASP A 34 11.44 10.00 -8.78
C ASP A 34 12.49 9.33 -7.89
N GLN A 35 12.06 8.48 -6.95
CA GLN A 35 12.97 7.70 -6.10
C GLN A 35 13.84 6.73 -6.92
N LEU A 36 13.25 6.04 -7.90
CA LEU A 36 14.00 5.17 -8.81
C LEU A 36 15.07 5.93 -9.59
N SER A 37 14.74 7.12 -10.07
CA SER A 37 15.68 7.99 -10.80
C SER A 37 16.84 8.44 -9.91
N GLN A 38 16.55 8.77 -8.65
CA GLN A 38 17.59 9.12 -7.67
C GLN A 38 18.54 7.94 -7.40
N ILE A 39 18.01 6.73 -7.19
CA ILE A 39 18.84 5.53 -6.98
C ILE A 39 19.67 5.19 -8.21
N ARG A 40 19.09 5.25 -9.41
CA ARG A 40 19.84 5.05 -10.67
C ARG A 40 20.95 6.08 -10.86
N LYS A 41 20.72 7.34 -10.50
CA LYS A 41 21.77 8.38 -10.54
C LYS A 41 22.86 8.13 -9.51
N LYS A 42 22.49 7.72 -8.30
CA LYS A 42 23.43 7.38 -7.21
C LYS A 42 24.30 6.17 -7.58
N HIS A 43 23.72 5.18 -8.25
CA HIS A 43 24.34 3.93 -8.65
C HIS A 43 24.40 3.79 -10.17
N TYR A 44 24.91 4.82 -10.84
CA TYR A 44 24.97 4.87 -12.30
C TYR A 44 25.89 3.80 -12.91
N ASP A 45 26.83 3.29 -12.11
CA ASP A 45 27.82 2.27 -12.45
C ASP A 45 27.42 0.86 -12.00
N ALA A 46 26.24 0.69 -11.41
CA ALA A 46 25.73 -0.62 -11.02
C ALA A 46 25.43 -1.48 -12.25
N THR A 47 25.50 -2.79 -12.06
CA THR A 47 25.19 -3.75 -13.12
C THR A 47 23.69 -3.73 -13.44
N HIS A 48 22.85 -3.73 -12.40
CA HIS A 48 21.39 -3.70 -12.51
C HIS A 48 20.77 -2.94 -11.34
N ASN A 49 19.67 -2.24 -11.58
CA ASN A 49 18.79 -1.60 -10.61
C ASN A 49 17.38 -2.19 -10.77
N CYS A 50 17.22 -3.45 -10.41
CA CYS A 50 15.93 -4.15 -10.48
C CYS A 50 14.97 -3.57 -9.43
N TYR A 51 13.68 -3.48 -9.75
CA TYR A 51 12.73 -2.88 -8.83
C TYR A 51 11.34 -3.48 -8.95
N ALA A 52 10.51 -3.24 -7.93
CA ALA A 52 9.07 -3.37 -8.01
C ALA A 52 8.40 -2.33 -7.12
N TYR A 53 7.22 -1.86 -7.52
CA TYR A 53 6.35 -1.06 -6.67
C TYR A 53 4.92 -1.61 -6.67
N LEU A 54 4.24 -1.38 -5.55
CA LEU A 54 2.83 -1.66 -5.31
C LEU A 54 2.24 -0.38 -4.73
N ILE A 55 1.22 0.18 -5.37
CA ILE A 55 0.58 1.44 -4.98
C ILE A 55 -0.93 1.22 -4.95
N GLY A 56 -1.59 1.74 -3.92
CA GLY A 56 -3.02 1.58 -3.72
C GLY A 56 -3.39 0.24 -3.09
N THR A 57 -4.55 0.21 -2.44
CA THR A 57 -5.05 -1.01 -1.77
C THR A 57 -5.86 -1.92 -2.68
N ASP A 58 -6.19 -1.46 -3.89
CA ASP A 58 -6.89 -2.22 -4.94
C ASP A 58 -5.98 -3.22 -5.67
N GLY A 59 -4.66 -3.11 -5.50
CA GLY A 59 -3.66 -3.95 -6.16
C GLY A 59 -3.52 -3.69 -7.66
N LEU A 60 -4.18 -2.67 -8.22
CA LEU A 60 -4.21 -2.38 -9.65
C LEU A 60 -2.92 -1.68 -10.11
N THR A 61 -2.33 -0.84 -9.26
CA THR A 61 -1.12 -0.09 -9.61
C THR A 61 0.12 -0.84 -9.15
N ALA A 62 0.60 -1.75 -9.99
CA ALA A 62 1.79 -2.55 -9.72
C ALA A 62 2.71 -2.64 -10.94
N LYS A 63 4.02 -2.58 -10.72
CA LYS A 63 5.02 -2.79 -11.78
C LYS A 63 6.28 -3.41 -11.19
N PHE A 64 7.00 -4.15 -12.02
CA PHE A 64 8.34 -4.64 -11.71
C PHE A 64 9.25 -4.57 -12.94
N SER A 65 10.56 -4.63 -12.73
CA SER A 65 11.55 -4.72 -13.78
C SER A 65 12.76 -5.53 -13.33
N ASP A 66 13.20 -6.44 -14.19
CA ASP A 66 14.46 -7.18 -14.03
C ASP A 66 15.70 -6.33 -14.42
N ASP A 67 15.52 -5.13 -15.01
CA ASP A 67 16.60 -4.19 -15.38
C ASP A 67 17.82 -4.83 -16.08
N GLY A 68 17.58 -5.81 -16.95
CA GLY A 68 18.62 -6.53 -17.70
C GLY A 68 19.11 -7.82 -17.06
N GLU A 69 18.67 -8.17 -15.85
CA GLU A 69 18.80 -9.53 -15.33
C GLU A 69 18.02 -10.53 -16.19
N PRO A 70 18.34 -11.84 -16.13
CA PRO A 70 17.52 -12.86 -16.75
C PRO A 70 16.05 -12.73 -16.34
N SER A 71 15.16 -12.93 -17.31
CA SER A 71 13.71 -12.78 -17.12
C SER A 71 13.22 -13.53 -15.89
N GLN A 72 12.40 -12.85 -15.09
CA GLN A 72 11.74 -13.39 -13.90
C GLN A 72 12.69 -13.83 -12.77
N THR A 73 13.90 -13.29 -12.72
CA THR A 73 14.87 -13.61 -11.65
C THR A 73 15.04 -12.52 -10.60
N ALA A 74 14.53 -11.30 -10.84
CA ALA A 74 14.72 -10.17 -9.95
C ALA A 74 13.42 -9.40 -9.67
N GLY A 75 12.89 -8.66 -10.65
CA GLY A 75 11.75 -7.75 -10.47
C GLY A 75 10.50 -8.45 -9.96
N ILE A 76 10.13 -9.57 -10.58
CA ILE A 76 8.96 -10.36 -10.13
C ILE A 76 9.17 -10.91 -8.72
N VAL A 77 10.39 -11.33 -8.39
CA VAL A 77 10.75 -11.85 -7.07
C VAL A 77 10.61 -10.77 -6.01
N ILE A 78 11.10 -9.55 -6.29
CA ILE A 78 10.92 -8.38 -5.43
C ILE A 78 9.42 -8.15 -5.20
N GLN A 79 8.62 -8.12 -6.27
CA GLN A 79 7.17 -7.92 -6.17
C GLN A 79 6.48 -9.00 -5.32
N GLU A 80 6.83 -10.27 -5.51
CA GLU A 80 6.26 -11.38 -4.75
C GLU A 80 6.57 -11.28 -3.25
N VAL A 81 7.79 -10.87 -2.88
CA VAL A 81 8.17 -10.68 -1.48
C VAL A 81 7.35 -9.56 -0.84
N LEU A 82 7.13 -8.45 -1.54
CA LEU A 82 6.27 -7.36 -1.07
C LEU A 82 4.82 -7.84 -0.87
N LYS A 83 4.25 -8.56 -1.86
CA LYS A 83 2.89 -9.12 -1.79
C LYS A 83 2.73 -10.12 -0.65
N LYS A 84 3.68 -11.05 -0.48
CA LYS A 84 3.67 -12.04 0.62
C LYS A 84 3.74 -11.39 2.00
N ASN A 85 4.25 -10.16 2.09
CA ASN A 85 4.32 -9.37 3.30
C ASN A 85 3.12 -8.43 3.50
N ASP A 86 2.10 -8.52 2.63
CA ASP A 86 0.89 -7.69 2.63
C ASP A 86 1.21 -6.19 2.56
N LEU A 87 2.26 -5.81 1.82
CA LEU A 87 2.71 -4.42 1.69
C LEU A 87 2.13 -3.76 0.42
N THR A 88 1.79 -2.48 0.54
CA THR A 88 1.46 -1.54 -0.55
C THR A 88 1.99 -0.15 -0.24
N ASN A 89 1.76 0.79 -1.15
CA ASN A 89 2.30 2.15 -1.12
C ASN A 89 3.81 2.10 -0.87
N ILE A 90 4.47 1.26 -1.64
CA ILE A 90 5.87 0.87 -1.43
C ILE A 90 6.59 0.66 -2.75
N LEU A 91 7.84 1.10 -2.78
CA LEU A 91 8.81 0.83 -3.84
C LEU A 91 9.99 0.09 -3.20
N ALA A 92 10.39 -1.02 -3.82
CA ALA A 92 11.63 -1.71 -3.51
C ALA A 92 12.56 -1.66 -4.74
N ILE A 93 13.80 -1.24 -4.53
CA ILE A 93 14.86 -1.23 -5.54
C ILE A 93 16.01 -2.05 -5.01
N VAL A 94 16.49 -3.01 -5.79
CA VAL A 94 17.69 -3.78 -5.48
C VAL A 94 18.75 -3.49 -6.52
N THR A 95 19.74 -2.70 -6.12
CA THR A 95 20.92 -2.40 -6.91
C THR A 95 21.93 -3.53 -6.77
N ARG A 96 22.38 -4.09 -7.88
CA ARG A 96 23.37 -5.15 -7.92
C ARG A 96 24.67 -4.68 -8.55
N TYR A 97 25.78 -4.97 -7.87
CA TYR A 97 27.13 -4.91 -8.42
C TYR A 97 27.65 -6.33 -8.64
N PHE A 98 27.93 -6.69 -9.90
CA PHE A 98 28.42 -8.03 -10.25
C PHE A 98 29.83 -8.28 -9.71
N GLY A 99 30.00 -9.39 -8.99
CA GLY A 99 31.26 -9.76 -8.34
C GLY A 99 32.18 -10.70 -9.13
N GLY A 100 31.91 -10.94 -10.42
CA GLY A 100 32.70 -11.87 -11.24
C GLY A 100 32.26 -13.34 -11.17
N ILE A 101 31.34 -13.71 -10.26
CA ILE A 101 30.83 -15.08 -10.11
C ILE A 101 29.35 -15.13 -10.49
N LYS A 102 29.01 -15.95 -11.49
CA LYS A 102 27.62 -16.15 -11.92
C LYS A 102 26.84 -16.95 -10.86
N LEU A 103 25.65 -16.47 -10.51
CA LEU A 103 24.77 -17.09 -9.50
C LEU A 103 23.80 -18.14 -10.08
N GLY A 104 23.57 -18.11 -11.41
CA GLY A 104 22.47 -18.84 -12.05
C GLY A 104 21.09 -18.34 -11.61
N SER A 105 20.03 -18.74 -12.31
CA SER A 105 18.68 -18.22 -12.07
C SER A 105 18.19 -18.45 -10.63
N GLY A 106 18.39 -19.65 -10.09
CA GLY A 106 18.01 -19.96 -8.71
C GLY A 106 18.81 -19.18 -7.67
N GLY A 107 20.08 -18.85 -7.95
CA GLY A 107 20.89 -18.02 -7.07
C GLY A 107 20.45 -16.55 -7.08
N LEU A 108 20.06 -16.02 -8.24
CA LEU A 108 19.51 -14.66 -8.37
C LEU A 108 18.18 -14.53 -7.65
N ILE A 109 17.25 -15.46 -7.87
CA ILE A 109 15.94 -15.47 -7.19
C ILE A 109 16.14 -15.42 -5.67
N ARG A 110 17.04 -16.27 -5.13
CA ARG A 110 17.33 -16.25 -3.68
C ARG A 110 17.97 -14.94 -3.23
N ALA A 111 18.91 -14.38 -3.99
CA ALA A 111 19.60 -13.15 -3.63
C ALA A 111 18.66 -11.93 -3.61
N TYR A 112 17.86 -11.73 -4.66
CA TYR A 112 16.88 -10.64 -4.71
C TYR A 112 15.81 -10.82 -3.62
N GLY A 113 15.27 -12.03 -3.49
CA GLY A 113 14.24 -12.33 -2.50
C GLY A 113 14.70 -12.13 -1.05
N SER A 114 15.91 -12.61 -0.71
CA SER A 114 16.45 -12.42 0.64
C SER A 114 16.79 -10.96 0.92
N SER A 115 17.34 -10.21 -0.06
CA SER A 115 17.66 -8.78 0.12
C SER A 115 16.43 -7.98 0.56
N VAL A 116 15.30 -8.19 -0.12
CA VAL A 116 14.04 -7.50 0.18
C VAL A 116 13.46 -7.99 1.50
N SER A 117 13.52 -9.31 1.77
CA SER A 117 12.99 -9.88 3.00
C SER A 117 13.72 -9.37 4.24
N GLU A 118 15.05 -9.25 4.19
CA GLU A 118 15.82 -8.69 5.30
C GLU A 118 15.56 -7.19 5.47
N ALA A 119 15.46 -6.42 4.37
CA ALA A 119 15.08 -5.00 4.45
C ALA A 119 13.71 -4.80 5.12
N ILE A 120 12.72 -5.65 4.82
CA ILE A 120 11.38 -5.60 5.42
C ILE A 120 11.41 -5.92 6.93
N ARG A 121 12.36 -6.74 7.40
CA ARG A 121 12.48 -7.05 8.84
C ARG A 121 13.00 -5.86 9.65
N MET A 122 13.63 -4.89 9.00
CA MET A 122 14.21 -3.71 9.65
C MET A 122 13.22 -2.55 9.80
N VAL A 123 12.01 -2.65 9.23
CA VAL A 123 11.04 -1.53 9.19
C VAL A 123 9.84 -1.75 10.09
N GLU A 124 9.35 -0.66 10.64
CA GLU A 124 8.03 -0.59 11.28
C GLU A 124 6.94 -0.57 10.20
N LYS A 125 6.07 -1.59 10.20
CA LYS A 125 4.91 -1.66 9.30
C LYS A 125 3.74 -0.89 9.90
N LEU A 126 3.12 -0.04 9.10
CA LEU A 126 1.89 0.67 9.46
C LEU A 126 0.70 0.01 8.77
N LYS A 127 -0.34 -0.31 9.55
CA LYS A 127 -1.58 -0.86 9.01
C LYS A 127 -2.30 0.25 8.22
N ILE A 128 -2.69 -0.05 6.98
CA ILE A 128 -3.55 0.85 6.23
C ILE A 128 -4.98 0.52 6.62
N GLU A 129 -5.67 1.51 7.17
CA GLU A 129 -7.10 1.44 7.42
C GLU A 129 -7.84 1.93 6.18
N GLN A 130 -8.60 1.02 5.56
CA GLN A 130 -9.47 1.39 4.45
C GLN A 130 -10.69 2.09 5.02
N THR A 131 -11.01 3.25 4.46
CA THR A 131 -12.20 4.02 4.80
C THR A 131 -13.12 4.13 3.60
N ILE A 132 -14.43 4.17 3.85
CA ILE A 132 -15.47 4.46 2.85
C ILE A 132 -16.29 5.65 3.31
N ILE A 133 -17.01 6.27 2.39
CA ILE A 133 -18.02 7.27 2.72
C ILE A 133 -19.39 6.61 2.63
N LEU A 134 -20.15 6.67 3.72
CA LEU A 134 -21.57 6.37 3.72
C LEU A 134 -22.35 7.65 3.57
N LYS A 135 -23.28 7.66 2.61
CA LYS A 135 -24.27 8.69 2.43
C LYS A 135 -25.57 8.25 3.09
N ILE A 136 -26.05 9.03 4.05
CA ILE A 136 -27.20 8.74 4.88
C ILE A 136 -28.26 9.81 4.61
N ASN A 137 -29.47 9.38 4.23
CA ASN A 137 -30.63 10.24 4.07
C ASN A 137 -31.74 9.82 5.04
N ALA A 138 -32.21 10.75 5.88
CA ALA A 138 -33.20 10.47 6.91
C ALA A 138 -34.09 11.69 7.20
N ASP A 139 -35.27 11.42 7.76
CA ASP A 139 -36.12 12.47 8.33
C ASP A 139 -35.47 13.13 9.55
N TYR A 140 -35.79 14.42 9.77
CA TYR A 140 -35.27 15.21 10.89
C TYR A 140 -35.56 14.61 12.27
N SER A 141 -36.64 13.83 12.42
CA SER A 141 -36.99 13.13 13.65
C SER A 141 -35.91 12.14 14.12
N TYR A 142 -35.09 11.62 13.21
CA TYR A 142 -34.00 10.69 13.51
C TYR A 142 -32.64 11.36 13.68
N LEU A 143 -32.53 12.67 13.44
CA LEU A 143 -31.26 13.41 13.41
C LEU A 143 -30.44 13.20 14.69
N ASN A 144 -31.06 13.35 15.87
CA ASN A 144 -30.34 13.21 17.14
C ASN A 144 -29.82 11.77 17.36
N THR A 145 -30.64 10.78 16.99
CA THR A 145 -30.28 9.36 17.09
C THR A 145 -29.12 9.02 16.16
N ILE A 146 -29.17 9.49 14.91
CA ILE A 146 -28.10 9.30 13.93
C ILE A 146 -26.83 9.99 14.41
N ASN A 147 -26.91 11.24 14.87
CA ASN A 147 -25.74 11.98 15.35
C ASN A 147 -25.04 11.28 16.53
N LYS A 148 -25.81 10.67 17.42
CA LYS A 148 -25.25 9.88 18.53
C LYS A 148 -24.51 8.64 18.04
N LEU A 149 -25.03 7.95 17.02
CA LEU A 149 -24.36 6.79 16.42
C LEU A 149 -23.13 7.18 15.59
N LEU A 150 -23.07 8.44 15.14
CA LEU A 150 -21.98 8.96 14.32
C LEU A 150 -20.93 9.76 15.13
N GLU A 151 -21.02 9.79 16.46
CA GLU A 151 -20.20 10.68 17.31
C GLU A 151 -18.69 10.45 17.18
N ASP A 152 -18.28 9.19 17.00
CA ASP A 152 -16.88 8.78 16.86
C ASP A 152 -16.34 8.84 15.42
N TYR A 153 -17.15 9.27 14.45
CA TYR A 153 -16.79 9.24 13.03
C TYR A 153 -16.64 10.64 12.42
N GLU A 154 -15.79 10.74 11.39
CA GLU A 154 -15.57 11.98 10.65
C GLU A 154 -16.73 12.23 9.68
N ILE A 155 -17.53 13.29 9.94
CA ILE A 155 -18.56 13.74 9.01
C ILE A 155 -17.93 14.62 7.94
N THR A 156 -17.95 14.17 6.69
CA THR A 156 -17.35 14.86 5.55
C THR A 156 -18.29 15.91 4.94
N ASN A 157 -19.60 15.69 5.03
CA ASN A 157 -20.60 16.62 4.53
C ASN A 157 -21.92 16.52 5.31
N ARG A 158 -22.65 17.64 5.37
CA ARG A 158 -23.97 17.71 5.98
C ARG A 158 -24.85 18.72 5.27
N SER A 159 -26.03 18.29 4.86
CA SER A 159 -27.02 19.13 4.20
C SER A 159 -28.39 18.97 4.85
N PHE A 160 -29.10 20.08 4.96
CA PHE A 160 -30.41 20.18 5.60
C PHE A 160 -31.38 20.84 4.62
N ASN A 161 -32.10 20.02 3.86
CA ASN A 161 -33.12 20.46 2.90
C ASN A 161 -34.48 19.90 3.31
N GLU A 162 -35.18 19.21 2.41
CA GLU A 162 -36.43 18.49 2.72
C GLU A 162 -36.20 17.31 3.69
N ALA A 163 -35.00 16.74 3.67
CA ALA A 163 -34.52 15.71 4.58
C ALA A 163 -33.09 16.05 5.06
N VAL A 164 -32.62 15.32 6.07
CA VAL A 164 -31.24 15.37 6.54
C VAL A 164 -30.39 14.46 5.66
N GLU A 165 -29.31 15.02 5.10
CA GLU A 165 -28.30 14.26 4.39
C GLU A 165 -26.96 14.38 5.12
N ILE A 166 -26.33 13.25 5.42
CA ILE A 166 -25.04 13.17 6.10
C ILE A 166 -24.12 12.26 5.29
N GLU A 167 -22.94 12.76 4.96
CA GLU A 167 -21.85 11.91 4.47
C GLU A 167 -20.85 11.72 5.61
N VAL A 168 -20.58 10.47 5.92
CA VAL A 168 -19.70 10.09 7.03
C VAL A 168 -18.64 9.12 6.54
N LYS A 169 -17.39 9.43 6.85
CA LYS A 169 -16.25 8.58 6.55
C LYS A 169 -16.05 7.59 7.69
N ILE A 170 -16.07 6.31 7.35
CA ILE A 170 -15.98 5.22 8.33
C ILE A 170 -14.94 4.18 7.91
N PRO A 171 -14.35 3.43 8.86
CA PRO A 171 -13.58 2.25 8.53
C PRO A 171 -14.44 1.21 7.78
N LEU A 172 -13.92 0.66 6.68
CA LEU A 172 -14.65 -0.30 5.83
C LEU A 172 -15.14 -1.52 6.63
N HIS A 173 -14.36 -1.97 7.63
CA HIS A 173 -14.70 -3.12 8.45
C HIS A 173 -15.88 -2.88 9.41
N GLU A 174 -16.25 -1.62 9.66
CA GLU A 174 -17.39 -1.26 10.51
C GLU A 174 -18.68 -1.03 9.71
N LYS A 175 -18.60 -1.02 8.37
CA LYS A 175 -19.73 -0.74 7.46
C LYS A 175 -21.00 -1.46 7.85
N ASP A 176 -20.98 -2.79 7.88
CA ASP A 176 -22.19 -3.59 8.06
C ASP A 176 -22.77 -3.42 9.47
N SER A 177 -21.91 -3.30 10.48
CA SER A 177 -22.32 -3.09 11.88
C SER A 177 -22.98 -1.72 12.08
N LEU A 178 -22.38 -0.66 11.52
CA LEU A 178 -22.95 0.68 11.61
C LEU A 178 -24.25 0.79 10.81
N MET A 179 -24.30 0.23 9.60
CA MET A 179 -25.52 0.18 8.79
C MET A 179 -26.67 -0.50 9.53
N GLN A 180 -26.42 -1.66 10.14
CA GLN A 180 -27.43 -2.35 10.96
C GLN A 180 -27.88 -1.53 12.16
N SER A 181 -26.95 -0.85 12.84
CA SER A 181 -27.27 0.02 13.97
C SER A 181 -28.16 1.20 13.57
N LEU A 182 -27.85 1.84 12.44
CA LEU A 182 -28.65 2.93 11.85
C LEU A 182 -30.04 2.45 11.42
N ILE A 183 -30.13 1.29 10.76
CA ILE A 183 -31.41 0.70 10.34
C ILE A 183 -32.29 0.39 11.56
N ASN A 184 -31.73 -0.26 12.57
CA ASN A 184 -32.47 -0.62 13.79
C ASN A 184 -32.93 0.63 14.56
N ALA A 185 -32.07 1.64 14.68
CA ALA A 185 -32.39 2.87 15.42
C ALA A 185 -33.43 3.75 14.71
N THR A 186 -33.61 3.59 13.40
CA THR A 186 -34.60 4.33 12.60
C THR A 186 -35.82 3.49 12.22
N ASN A 187 -35.94 2.25 12.71
CA ASN A 187 -36.95 1.29 12.28
C ASN A 187 -37.00 1.12 10.74
N ASN A 188 -35.82 1.14 10.11
CA ASN A 188 -35.64 1.05 8.66
C ASN A 188 -36.23 2.23 7.85
N ASN A 189 -36.49 3.37 8.48
CA ASN A 189 -36.92 4.61 7.81
C ASN A 189 -35.74 5.49 7.39
N ILE A 190 -34.68 4.88 6.86
CA ILE A 190 -33.44 5.54 6.45
C ILE A 190 -32.98 5.00 5.09
N GLN A 191 -32.33 5.84 4.28
CA GLN A 191 -31.63 5.40 3.08
C GLN A 191 -30.13 5.54 3.32
N ILE A 192 -29.38 4.48 2.99
CA ILE A 192 -27.92 4.43 3.17
C ILE A 192 -27.29 3.93 1.89
N GLU A 193 -26.36 4.70 1.34
CA GLU A 193 -25.61 4.38 0.13
C GLU A 193 -24.10 4.46 0.41
N THR A 194 -23.30 3.63 -0.26
CA THR A 194 -21.84 3.77 -0.24
C THR A 194 -21.42 4.65 -1.41
N VAL A 195 -20.64 5.69 -1.13
CA VAL A 195 -20.03 6.55 -2.15
C VAL A 195 -18.63 6.02 -2.43
N GLU A 196 -18.29 5.83 -3.71
CA GLU A 196 -16.94 5.44 -4.16
C GLU A 196 -15.92 6.58 -4.02
#